data_AF-X1VDV3-F1
#
_entry.id   AF-X1VDV3-F1
#
_cell.length_a   1.000
_cell.length_b   1.000
_cell.length_c   1.000
_cell.angle_alpha   90.00
_cell.angle_beta   90.00
_cell.angle_gamma   90.00
#
_symmetry.space_group_name_H-M   'P 1'
#
loop_
_entity.id
_entity.type
_entity.pdbx_description
1 polymer ?
#
loop_
_entity_poly.entity_id
_entity_poly.type
_entity_poly.pdbx_seq_one_letter_code
_entity_poly.pdbx_strand_id
1 'polypeptide(L)'
;AVTVAPKIKEAVVELVDMAIQLKKLKEAKKWIAVAEKQKIFAPKMAFLKGQLLVKEGKNLEAVKAFEKARSLDKSLSQVAEFQIALCYMREKDLKKAKERFQAAVLQDPESDMATFARQYQDMVEKRIELERPFRITLAVSGQYNTNLLSNPQNQAFTSSSDEKVFSMTPSLRINYVPTLKGPWLFTAQYAFSGTFHHPFCLYYSKECGCSCNPAETPGH
;
A
#
# COMPACT_ATOMS: atom_id res chain seq x y z
N ALA A 1 -0.56 -41.84 35.25
CA ALA A 1 0.50 -41.62 34.25
C ALA A 1 0.17 -42.44 33.02
N VAL A 2 0.00 -41.81 31.85
CA VAL A 2 -0.13 -42.54 30.59
C VAL A 2 0.94 -41.99 29.65
N THR A 3 2.09 -42.64 29.69
CA THR A 3 3.18 -42.52 28.73
C THR A 3 2.77 -43.21 27.44
N VAL A 4 1.95 -42.55 26.62
CA VAL A 4 1.70 -43.05 25.25
C VAL A 4 2.83 -42.54 24.37
N ALA A 5 3.86 -43.37 24.20
CA ALA A 5 4.67 -43.28 22.99
C ALA A 5 3.70 -43.44 21.81
N PRO A 6 3.60 -42.48 20.88
CA PRO A 6 2.65 -42.58 19.79
C PRO A 6 2.99 -43.84 18.98
N LYS A 7 2.10 -44.83 19.02
CA LYS A 7 2.25 -46.11 18.29
C LYS A 7 2.40 -45.89 16.78
N ILE A 8 1.93 -44.74 16.27
CA ILE A 8 1.90 -44.39 14.86
C ILE A 8 2.49 -42.97 14.73
N LYS A 9 3.60 -42.85 14.00
CA LYS A 9 4.30 -41.57 13.81
C LYS A 9 3.46 -40.58 13.01
N GLU A 10 2.67 -41.07 12.03
CA GLU A 10 1.77 -40.23 11.23
C GLU A 10 0.66 -39.59 12.09
N ALA A 11 0.14 -40.31 13.08
CA ALA A 11 -0.96 -39.83 13.92
C ALA A 11 -0.59 -38.56 14.72
N VAL A 12 0.68 -38.40 15.09
CA VAL A 12 1.16 -37.22 15.81
C VAL A 12 1.04 -35.96 14.96
N VAL A 13 1.35 -36.08 13.67
CA VAL A 13 1.29 -34.97 12.72
C VAL A 13 -0.15 -34.50 12.54
N GLU A 14 -1.06 -35.44 12.34
CA GLU A 14 -2.50 -35.16 12.18
C GLU A 14 -3.11 -34.57 13.46
N LEU A 15 -2.71 -35.08 14.64
CA LEU A 15 -3.12 -34.51 15.93
C LEU A 15 -2.69 -33.06 16.09
N VAL A 16 -1.46 -32.73 15.67
CA VAL A 16 -0.95 -31.36 15.74
C VAL A 16 -1.75 -30.45 14.80
N ASP A 17 -1.97 -30.88 13.55
CA ASP A 17 -2.74 -30.10 12.58
C ASP A 17 -4.17 -29.85 13.09
N MET A 18 -4.88 -30.91 13.51
CA MET A 18 -6.21 -30.78 14.12
C MET A 18 -6.21 -29.86 15.33
N ALA A 19 -5.22 -29.95 16.22
CA ALA A 19 -5.12 -29.08 17.39
C ALA A 19 -4.91 -27.60 16.99
N ILE A 20 -4.15 -27.32 15.92
CA ILE A 20 -3.99 -25.97 15.37
C ILE A 20 -5.32 -25.46 14.79
N GLN A 21 -6.02 -26.28 14.01
CA GLN A 21 -7.29 -25.93 13.39
C GLN A 21 -8.38 -25.64 14.43
N LEU A 22 -8.44 -26.44 15.50
CA LEU A 22 -9.34 -26.26 16.64
C LEU A 22 -8.92 -25.12 17.59
N LYS A 23 -7.87 -24.35 17.24
CA LYS A 23 -7.29 -23.27 18.06
C LYS A 23 -6.83 -23.73 19.46
N LYS A 24 -6.57 -25.03 19.64
CA LYS A 24 -6.01 -25.61 20.87
C LYS A 24 -4.48 -25.46 20.89
N LEU A 25 -4.00 -24.20 20.85
CA LEU A 25 -2.58 -23.88 20.61
C LEU A 25 -1.65 -24.46 21.69
N LYS A 26 -2.10 -24.49 22.96
CA LYS A 26 -1.33 -25.11 24.07
C LYS A 26 -1.11 -26.61 23.87
N GLU A 27 -2.11 -27.30 23.33
CA GLU A 27 -2.04 -28.75 23.06
C GLU A 27 -1.13 -29.02 21.85
N ALA A 28 -1.32 -28.27 20.76
CA ALA A 28 -0.45 -28.32 19.59
C ALA A 28 1.03 -28.15 19.96
N LYS A 29 1.35 -27.16 20.82
CA LYS A 29 2.71 -26.95 21.34
C LYS A 29 3.28 -28.16 22.05
N LYS A 30 2.49 -28.81 22.91
CA LYS A 30 2.93 -30.01 23.64
C LYS A 30 3.27 -31.13 22.67
N TRP A 31 2.39 -31.41 21.71
CA TRP A 31 2.61 -32.47 20.72
C TRP A 31 3.76 -32.17 19.76
N ILE A 32 3.95 -30.91 19.36
CA ILE A 32 5.13 -30.49 18.58
C ILE A 32 6.42 -30.78 19.36
N ALA A 33 6.48 -30.45 20.65
CA ALA A 33 7.66 -30.71 21.45
C ALA A 33 7.97 -32.21 21.59
N VAL A 34 6.94 -33.06 21.69
CA VAL A 34 7.10 -34.53 21.69
C VAL A 34 7.64 -35.01 20.34
N ALA A 35 7.08 -34.53 19.24
CA ALA A 35 7.50 -34.90 17.89
C ALA A 35 8.94 -34.46 17.57
N GLU A 36 9.34 -33.25 18.00
CA GLU A 36 10.72 -32.74 17.85
C GLU A 36 11.72 -33.60 18.64
N LYS A 37 11.40 -34.00 19.88
CA LYS A 37 12.27 -34.88 20.69
C LYS A 37 12.47 -36.26 20.06
N GLN A 38 11.41 -36.81 19.46
CA GLN A 38 11.43 -38.13 18.83
C GLN A 38 11.82 -38.09 17.34
N LYS A 39 12.18 -36.90 16.82
CA LYS A 39 12.51 -36.66 15.40
C LYS A 39 11.45 -37.22 14.42
N ILE A 40 10.18 -37.13 14.81
CA ILE A 40 9.05 -37.55 13.98
C ILE A 40 8.83 -36.52 12.88
N PHE A 41 8.84 -36.94 11.61
CA PHE A 41 8.50 -36.12 10.43
C PHE A 41 9.03 -34.68 10.51
N ALA A 42 10.34 -34.51 10.74
CA ALA A 42 10.96 -33.22 11.05
C ALA A 42 10.60 -32.06 10.08
N PRO A 43 10.53 -32.25 8.75
CA PRO A 43 10.11 -31.18 7.84
C PRO A 43 8.65 -30.74 8.07
N LYS A 44 7.71 -31.69 8.11
CA LYS A 44 6.27 -31.41 8.32
C LYS A 44 6.01 -30.83 9.72
N MET A 45 6.76 -31.29 10.73
CA MET A 45 6.69 -30.73 12.08
C MET A 45 7.19 -29.28 12.16
N ALA A 46 8.29 -28.95 11.46
CA ALA A 46 8.77 -27.57 11.36
C ALA A 46 7.74 -26.67 10.67
N PHE A 47 7.07 -27.17 9.62
CA PHE A 47 6.01 -26.46 8.93
C PHE A 47 4.78 -26.19 9.83
N LEU A 48 4.29 -27.21 10.55
CA LEU A 48 3.19 -27.08 11.50
C LEU A 48 3.52 -26.13 12.66
N LYS A 49 4.78 -26.13 13.12
CA LYS A 49 5.27 -25.14 14.09
C LYS A 49 5.18 -23.72 13.56
N GLY A 50 5.50 -23.50 12.28
CA GLY A 50 5.29 -22.23 11.61
C GLY A 50 3.82 -21.80 11.63
N GLN A 51 2.90 -22.69 11.26
CA GLN A 51 1.46 -22.39 11.28
C GLN A 51 0.95 -22.04 12.69
N LEU A 52 1.37 -22.79 13.70
CA LEU A 52 1.08 -22.50 15.11
C LEU A 52 1.54 -21.09 15.49
N LEU A 53 2.79 -20.73 15.16
CA LEU A 53 3.34 -19.41 15.47
C LEU A 53 2.59 -18.27 14.77
N VAL A 54 2.11 -18.49 13.53
CA VAL A 54 1.22 -17.55 12.85
C VAL A 54 -0.09 -17.36 13.63
N LYS A 55 -0.69 -18.45 14.13
CA LYS A 55 -1.92 -18.37 14.97
C LYS A 55 -1.69 -17.63 16.28
N GLU A 56 -0.46 -17.58 16.77
CA GLU A 56 -0.06 -16.83 17.97
C GLU A 56 0.34 -15.37 17.67
N GLY A 57 0.28 -14.94 16.41
CA GLY A 57 0.72 -13.60 16.00
C GLY A 57 2.24 -13.42 15.95
N LYS A 58 3.01 -14.49 16.12
CA LYS A 58 4.48 -14.48 16.13
C LYS A 58 5.04 -14.69 14.73
N ASN A 59 4.72 -13.79 13.80
CA ASN A 59 4.98 -14.00 12.37
C ASN A 59 6.48 -14.15 12.06
N LEU A 60 7.36 -13.36 12.71
CA LEU A 60 8.81 -13.46 12.49
C LEU A 60 9.42 -14.77 13.03
N GLU A 61 8.89 -15.32 14.13
CA GLU A 61 9.28 -16.66 14.59
C GLU A 61 8.76 -17.73 13.62
N ALA A 62 7.56 -17.55 13.08
CA ALA A 62 6.96 -18.45 12.09
C ALA A 62 7.81 -18.54 10.81
N VAL A 63 8.33 -17.41 10.32
CA VAL A 63 9.24 -17.38 9.15
C VAL A 63 10.41 -18.33 9.36
N LYS A 64 11.08 -18.29 10.52
CA LYS A 64 12.21 -19.19 10.83
C LYS A 64 11.80 -20.66 10.80
N ALA A 65 10.60 -20.98 11.29
CA ALA A 65 10.09 -22.35 11.29
C ALA A 65 9.79 -22.86 9.87
N PHE A 66 9.20 -22.02 9.01
CA PHE A 66 8.98 -22.34 7.59
C PHE A 66 10.30 -22.44 6.80
N GLU A 67 11.27 -21.57 7.06
CA GLU A 67 12.60 -21.65 6.46
C GLU A 67 13.32 -22.96 6.83
N LYS A 68 13.14 -23.43 8.07
CA LYS A 68 13.62 -24.76 8.48
C LYS A 68 12.88 -25.89 7.78
N ALA A 69 11.56 -25.77 7.57
CA ALA A 69 10.80 -26.80 6.87
C ALA A 69 11.29 -27.01 5.43
N ARG A 70 11.44 -25.92 4.67
CA ARG A 70 11.94 -25.98 3.28
C ARG A 70 13.40 -26.44 3.16
N SER A 71 14.23 -26.18 4.17
CA SER A 71 15.63 -26.63 4.14
C SER A 71 15.76 -28.13 4.39
N LEU A 72 14.80 -28.71 5.13
CA LEU A 72 14.75 -30.15 5.40
C LEU A 72 14.05 -30.93 4.27
N ASP A 73 13.06 -30.33 3.61
CA ASP A 73 12.34 -30.94 2.49
C ASP A 73 12.03 -29.91 1.41
N LYS A 74 12.64 -30.10 0.24
CA LYS A 74 12.50 -29.20 -0.90
C LYS A 74 11.07 -29.19 -1.45
N SER A 75 10.29 -30.27 -1.29
CA SER A 75 8.89 -30.32 -1.75
C SER A 75 8.01 -29.30 -1.01
N LEU A 76 8.40 -28.91 0.20
CA LEU A 76 7.72 -27.89 0.98
C LEU A 76 8.12 -26.46 0.59
N SER A 77 9.11 -26.26 -0.30
CA SER A 77 9.68 -24.94 -0.58
C SER A 77 8.64 -23.96 -1.07
N GLN A 78 7.82 -24.35 -2.05
CA GLN A 78 6.82 -23.46 -2.62
C GLN A 78 5.78 -23.02 -1.59
N VAL A 79 5.22 -23.97 -0.85
CA VAL A 79 4.21 -23.70 0.18
C VAL A 79 4.82 -22.90 1.33
N ALA A 80 6.07 -23.18 1.72
CA ALA A 80 6.78 -22.43 2.75
C ALA A 80 7.05 -20.98 2.32
N GLU A 81 7.52 -20.73 1.10
CA GLU A 81 7.73 -19.36 0.58
C GLU A 81 6.42 -18.57 0.57
N PHE A 82 5.30 -19.20 0.15
CA PHE A 82 3.98 -18.58 0.21
C PHE A 82 3.57 -18.21 1.66
N GLN A 83 3.75 -19.12 2.62
CA GLN A 83 3.45 -18.85 4.03
C GLN A 83 4.37 -17.78 4.64
N ILE A 84 5.65 -17.75 4.26
CA ILE A 84 6.61 -16.71 4.65
C ILE A 84 6.17 -15.35 4.11
N ALA A 85 5.73 -15.29 2.85
CA ALA A 85 5.21 -14.07 2.24
C ALA A 85 3.99 -13.53 3.01
N LEU A 86 3.04 -14.40 3.38
CA LEU A 86 1.91 -14.03 4.22
C LEU A 86 2.33 -13.54 5.61
N CYS A 87 3.40 -14.09 6.19
CA CYS A 87 3.96 -13.59 7.44
C CYS A 87 4.47 -12.14 7.28
N TYR A 88 5.22 -11.85 6.21
CA TYR A 88 5.71 -10.50 5.95
C TYR A 88 4.58 -9.51 5.62
N MET A 89 3.49 -9.95 4.97
CA MET A 89 2.29 -9.11 4.80
C MET A 89 1.69 -8.71 6.15
N ARG A 90 1.59 -9.63 7.11
CA ARG A 90 1.09 -9.34 8.46
C ARG A 90 1.99 -8.37 9.22
N GLU A 91 3.30 -8.44 8.99
CA GLU A 91 4.30 -7.50 9.53
C GLU A 91 4.38 -6.17 8.76
N LYS A 92 3.53 -5.96 7.74
CA LYS A 92 3.55 -4.80 6.83
C LYS A 92 4.88 -4.61 6.08
N ASP A 93 5.73 -5.63 6.03
CA ASP A 93 6.96 -5.62 5.23
C ASP A 93 6.63 -6.07 3.81
N LEU A 94 5.91 -5.20 3.08
CA LEU A 94 5.37 -5.50 1.76
C LEU A 94 6.45 -5.83 0.72
N LYS A 95 7.64 -5.23 0.86
CA LYS A 95 8.77 -5.50 -0.04
C LYS A 95 9.21 -6.96 0.07
N LYS A 96 9.45 -7.44 1.29
CA LYS A 96 9.80 -8.86 1.51
C LYS A 96 8.64 -9.79 1.17
N ALA A 97 7.39 -9.38 1.44
CA ALA A 97 6.24 -10.18 1.04
C ALA A 97 6.24 -10.43 -0.48
N LYS A 98 6.44 -9.37 -1.29
CA LYS A 98 6.55 -9.46 -2.75
C LYS A 98 7.66 -10.42 -3.18
N GLU A 99 8.88 -10.26 -2.65
CA GLU A 99 10.02 -11.12 -2.97
C GLU A 99 9.73 -12.61 -2.71
N ARG A 100 9.01 -12.89 -1.61
CA ARG A 100 8.69 -14.25 -1.18
C ARG A 100 7.55 -14.87 -1.98
N PHE A 101 6.55 -14.09 -2.38
CA PHE A 101 5.56 -14.55 -3.36
C PHE A 101 6.22 -14.86 -4.70
N GLN A 102 7.10 -13.97 -5.18
CA GLN A 102 7.85 -14.21 -6.41
C GLN A 102 8.68 -15.49 -6.32
N ALA A 103 9.36 -15.73 -5.19
CA ALA A 103 10.09 -16.98 -4.96
C ALA A 103 9.18 -18.22 -5.02
N ALA A 104 7.96 -18.15 -4.47
CA ALA A 104 6.97 -19.23 -4.57
C ALA A 104 6.51 -19.48 -6.01
N VAL A 105 6.30 -18.43 -6.81
CA VAL A 105 5.95 -18.54 -8.23
C VAL A 105 7.07 -19.22 -9.02
N LEU A 106 8.32 -18.87 -8.75
CA LEU A 106 9.48 -19.41 -9.48
C LEU A 106 9.78 -20.89 -9.19
N GLN A 107 9.27 -21.46 -8.09
CA GLN A 107 9.49 -22.88 -7.77
C GLN A 107 8.74 -23.82 -8.72
N ASP A 108 7.45 -23.55 -8.93
CA ASP A 108 6.59 -24.29 -9.85
C ASP A 108 5.52 -23.32 -10.41
N PRO A 109 5.81 -22.66 -11.55
CA PRO A 109 4.94 -21.64 -12.13
C PRO A 109 3.55 -22.12 -12.57
N GLU A 110 3.37 -23.41 -12.81
CA GLU A 110 2.12 -24.00 -13.32
C GLU A 110 1.20 -24.49 -12.19
N SER A 111 1.72 -24.64 -10.97
CA SER A 111 0.92 -25.01 -9.80
C SER A 111 -0.19 -24.01 -9.46
N ASP A 112 -1.26 -24.52 -8.84
CA ASP A 112 -2.30 -23.70 -8.22
C ASP A 112 -1.71 -22.73 -7.19
N MET A 113 -0.68 -23.16 -6.46
CA MET A 113 0.01 -22.35 -5.47
C MET A 113 0.71 -21.14 -6.11
N ALA A 114 1.32 -21.29 -7.29
CA ALA A 114 1.89 -20.16 -8.03
C ALA A 114 0.80 -19.21 -8.56
N THR A 115 -0.37 -19.73 -8.93
CA THR A 115 -1.51 -18.89 -9.29
C THR A 115 -1.98 -18.05 -8.10
N PHE A 116 -2.11 -18.64 -6.91
CA PHE A 116 -2.38 -17.88 -5.69
C PHE A 116 -1.26 -16.89 -5.37
N ALA A 117 0.00 -17.30 -5.45
CA ALA A 117 1.14 -16.44 -5.17
C ALA A 117 1.18 -15.21 -6.09
N ARG A 118 0.87 -15.35 -7.39
CA ARG A 118 0.72 -14.22 -8.32
C ARG A 118 -0.37 -13.25 -7.89
N GLN A 119 -1.57 -13.76 -7.58
CA GLN A 119 -2.67 -12.89 -7.14
C GLN A 119 -2.31 -12.10 -5.88
N TYR A 120 -1.68 -12.75 -4.90
CA TYR A 120 -1.22 -12.06 -3.68
C TYR A 120 -0.07 -11.08 -3.97
N GLN A 121 0.84 -11.43 -4.87
CA GLN A 121 1.90 -10.53 -5.32
C GLN A 121 1.31 -9.26 -5.95
N ASP A 122 0.32 -9.37 -6.83
CA ASP A 122 -0.35 -8.24 -7.46
C ASP A 122 -1.02 -7.34 -6.42
N MET A 123 -1.68 -7.93 -5.41
CA MET A 123 -2.26 -7.18 -4.29
C MET A 123 -1.19 -6.42 -3.49
N VAL A 124 -0.05 -7.07 -3.21
CA VAL A 124 1.08 -6.44 -2.52
C VAL A 124 1.68 -5.32 -3.35
N GLU A 125 1.85 -5.51 -4.66
CA GLU A 125 2.38 -4.51 -5.58
C GLU A 125 1.49 -3.28 -5.66
N LYS A 126 0.18 -3.49 -5.86
CA LYS A 126 -0.81 -2.41 -5.84
C LYS A 126 -0.79 -1.66 -4.51
N ARG A 127 -0.64 -2.37 -3.40
CA ARG A 127 -0.52 -1.74 -2.08
C ARG A 127 0.75 -0.91 -1.94
N ILE A 128 1.90 -1.42 -2.39
CA ILE A 128 3.17 -0.67 -2.41
C ILE A 128 3.03 0.60 -3.25
N GLU A 129 2.32 0.53 -4.38
CA GLU A 129 2.06 1.69 -5.23
C GLU A 129 1.15 2.73 -4.54
N LEU A 130 0.05 2.30 -3.93
CA LEU A 130 -0.87 3.17 -3.21
C LEU A 130 -0.25 3.81 -1.96
N GLU A 131 0.63 3.07 -1.27
CA GLU A 131 1.38 3.51 -0.09
C GLU A 131 2.70 4.21 -0.45
N ARG A 132 2.91 4.58 -1.72
CA ARG A 132 4.06 5.42 -2.09
C ARG A 132 4.04 6.72 -1.29
N PRO A 133 5.18 7.10 -0.68
CA PRO A 133 5.19 8.21 0.26
C PRO A 133 4.95 9.55 -0.43
N PHE A 134 5.42 9.72 -1.67
CA PHE A 134 5.25 10.96 -2.41
C PHE A 134 4.02 10.89 -3.33
N ARG A 135 3.18 11.92 -3.25
CA ARG A 135 2.07 12.17 -4.18
C ARG A 135 2.17 13.59 -4.71
N ILE A 136 2.40 13.70 -6.01
CA ILE A 136 2.50 14.98 -6.72
C ILE A 136 1.25 15.15 -7.57
N THR A 137 0.56 16.26 -7.41
CA THR A 137 -0.63 16.62 -8.18
C THR A 137 -0.37 17.93 -8.90
N LEU A 138 -0.47 17.90 -10.22
CA LEU A 138 -0.48 19.08 -11.07
C LEU A 138 -1.91 19.27 -11.60
N ALA A 139 -2.46 20.46 -11.44
CA ALA A 139 -3.80 20.78 -11.91
C ALA A 139 -3.84 22.18 -12.52
N VAL A 140 -4.72 22.38 -13.50
CA VAL A 140 -5.00 23.69 -14.11
C VAL A 140 -6.51 23.83 -14.15
N SER A 141 -7.05 24.89 -13.54
CA SER A 141 -8.48 25.20 -13.59
C SER A 141 -8.71 26.52 -14.33
N GLY A 142 -9.67 26.56 -15.24
CA GLY A 142 -10.12 27.77 -15.92
C GLY A 142 -11.48 28.23 -15.39
N GLN A 143 -11.69 29.53 -15.27
CA GLN A 143 -13.00 30.12 -15.00
C GLN A 143 -13.28 31.20 -16.03
N TYR A 144 -14.53 31.33 -16.42
CA TYR A 144 -14.99 32.36 -17.34
C TYR A 144 -16.04 33.19 -16.60
N ASN A 145 -15.74 34.46 -16.35
CA ASN A 145 -16.68 35.36 -15.71
C ASN A 145 -17.27 36.33 -16.74
N THR A 146 -18.59 36.38 -16.78
CA THR A 146 -19.40 37.28 -17.59
C THR A 146 -20.22 38.09 -16.60
N ASN A 147 -20.00 39.41 -16.56
CA ASN A 147 -20.49 40.33 -15.53
C ASN A 147 -21.99 40.12 -15.18
N LEU A 148 -22.29 39.63 -13.96
CA LEU A 148 -23.52 39.94 -13.26
C LEU A 148 -23.22 41.13 -12.34
N LEU A 149 -23.63 42.33 -12.74
CA LEU A 149 -23.56 43.53 -11.91
C LEU A 149 -24.33 43.32 -10.60
N SER A 150 -23.67 43.49 -9.47
CA SER A 150 -24.32 43.88 -8.22
C SER A 150 -23.57 45.03 -7.56
N ASN A 151 -23.76 46.23 -8.10
CA ASN A 151 -23.50 47.49 -7.41
C ASN A 151 -24.85 48.23 -7.25
N PRO A 152 -25.46 48.26 -6.05
CA PRO A 152 -26.72 48.95 -5.82
C PRO A 152 -26.55 50.44 -5.47
N GLN A 153 -25.47 51.11 -5.91
CA GLN A 153 -25.25 52.54 -5.65
C GLN A 153 -24.52 53.23 -6.81
N ASN A 154 -25.24 53.55 -7.87
CA ASN A 154 -25.23 54.85 -8.54
C ASN A 154 -25.93 54.75 -9.90
N GLN A 155 -27.17 55.26 -9.95
CA GLN A 155 -27.88 55.59 -11.18
C GLN A 155 -27.27 56.86 -11.77
N ALA A 156 -26.20 56.74 -12.53
CA ALA A 156 -25.79 57.74 -13.51
C ALA A 156 -24.84 57.08 -14.51
N PHE A 157 -25.36 56.83 -15.72
CA PHE A 157 -24.62 56.57 -16.96
C PHE A 157 -23.25 55.89 -16.80
N THR A 158 -23.24 54.57 -16.72
CA THR A 158 -22.04 53.79 -17.06
C THR A 158 -22.37 52.94 -18.27
N SER A 159 -21.65 53.19 -19.36
CA SER A 159 -21.51 52.25 -20.47
C SER A 159 -21.18 50.89 -19.85
N SER A 160 -22.08 49.93 -19.98
CA SER A 160 -21.88 48.56 -19.55
C SER A 160 -20.66 48.01 -20.29
N SER A 161 -19.51 47.97 -19.61
CA SER A 161 -18.35 47.25 -20.13
C SER A 161 -18.68 45.77 -20.06
N ASP A 162 -18.95 45.17 -21.21
CA ASP A 162 -18.98 43.71 -21.40
C ASP A 162 -17.54 43.16 -21.30
N GLU A 163 -16.92 43.33 -20.13
CA GLU A 163 -15.57 42.87 -19.88
C GLU A 163 -15.61 41.38 -19.53
N LYS A 164 -15.20 40.55 -20.48
CA LYS A 164 -15.09 39.11 -20.32
C LYS A 164 -13.72 38.81 -19.71
N VAL A 165 -13.70 38.26 -18.51
CA VAL A 165 -12.44 37.88 -17.85
C VAL A 165 -12.33 36.37 -17.82
N PHE A 166 -11.31 35.85 -18.50
CA PHE A 166 -10.88 34.47 -18.30
C PHE A 166 -9.86 34.44 -17.17
N SER A 167 -10.04 33.55 -16.21
CA SER A 167 -9.02 33.27 -15.19
C SER A 167 -8.51 31.84 -15.33
N MET A 168 -7.20 31.67 -15.21
CA MET A 168 -6.54 30.38 -15.20
C MET A 168 -5.75 30.24 -13.90
N THR A 169 -5.97 29.14 -13.19
CA THR A 169 -5.33 28.84 -11.93
C THR A 169 -4.58 27.52 -12.04
N PRO A 170 -3.28 27.51 -12.41
CA PRO A 170 -2.42 26.36 -12.20
C PRO A 170 -2.19 26.14 -10.70
N SER A 171 -2.07 24.88 -10.31
CA SER A 171 -1.73 24.46 -8.96
C SER A 171 -0.82 23.24 -8.97
N LEU A 172 0.13 23.24 -8.05
CA LEU A 172 1.03 22.13 -7.75
C LEU A 172 0.84 21.76 -6.28
N ARG A 173 0.64 20.48 -5.99
CA ARG A 173 0.59 19.94 -4.63
C ARG A 173 1.55 18.78 -4.50
N ILE A 174 2.39 18.84 -3.48
CA ILE A 174 3.31 17.77 -3.10
C ILE A 174 2.89 17.29 -1.71
N ASN A 175 2.53 16.02 -1.59
CA ASN A 175 2.24 15.38 -0.31
C ASN A 175 3.30 14.31 -0.04
N TYR A 176 3.84 14.28 1.17
CA TYR A 176 4.74 13.26 1.67
C TYR A 176 4.13 12.57 2.89
N VAL A 177 3.74 11.31 2.72
CA VAL A 177 3.03 10.48 3.70
C VAL A 177 3.74 9.13 3.82
N PRO A 178 4.87 9.04 4.54
CA PRO A 178 5.61 7.80 4.70
C PRO A 178 4.88 6.81 5.63
N THR A 179 4.94 5.53 5.28
CA THR A 179 4.53 4.44 6.18
C THR A 179 5.62 4.20 7.23
N LEU A 180 5.34 4.55 8.48
CA LEU A 180 6.25 4.33 9.62
C LEU A 180 5.92 3.02 10.35
N LYS A 181 6.93 2.42 10.99
CA LYS A 181 6.72 1.25 11.85
C LYS A 181 6.11 1.69 13.20
N GLY A 182 5.10 0.97 13.66
CA GLY A 182 4.42 1.25 14.93
C GLY A 182 3.20 2.18 14.79
N PRO A 183 2.78 2.86 15.87
CA PRO A 183 1.57 3.69 15.89
C PRO A 183 1.78 5.11 15.37
N TRP A 184 2.96 5.42 14.82
CA TRP A 184 3.34 6.77 14.42
C TRP A 184 2.78 7.13 13.04
N LEU A 185 2.30 8.36 12.91
CA LEU A 185 1.83 8.94 11.66
C LEU A 185 2.62 10.22 11.38
N PHE A 186 3.00 10.43 10.13
CA PHE A 186 3.65 11.64 9.66
C PHE A 186 3.05 12.05 8.31
N THR A 187 2.80 13.34 8.14
CA THR A 187 2.32 13.91 6.89
C THR A 187 2.91 15.30 6.73
N ALA A 188 3.56 15.53 5.60
CA ALA A 188 4.03 16.84 5.19
C ALA A 188 3.39 17.19 3.85
N GLN A 189 2.93 18.43 3.70
CA GLN A 189 2.29 18.89 2.48
C GLN A 189 2.79 20.28 2.12
N TYR A 190 3.07 20.48 0.84
CA TYR A 190 3.34 21.78 0.25
C TYR A 190 2.41 22.00 -0.95
N ALA A 191 1.84 23.19 -1.05
CA ALA A 191 0.95 23.55 -2.14
C ALA A 191 1.30 24.94 -2.68
N PHE A 192 1.37 25.05 -4.00
CA PHE A 192 1.57 26.29 -4.73
C PHE A 192 0.40 26.47 -5.72
N SER A 193 -0.15 27.67 -5.80
CA SER A 193 -1.17 28.04 -6.79
C SER A 193 -0.98 29.50 -7.17
N GLY A 194 -1.14 29.81 -8.46
CA GLY A 194 -1.19 31.17 -8.97
C GLY A 194 -2.46 31.36 -9.78
N THR A 195 -3.02 32.57 -9.82
CA THR A 195 -4.16 32.89 -10.68
C THR A 195 -3.74 33.94 -11.69
N PHE A 196 -3.96 33.64 -12.97
CA PHE A 196 -3.69 34.53 -14.09
C PHE A 196 -5.02 34.99 -14.66
N HIS A 197 -5.21 36.29 -14.81
CA HIS A 197 -6.39 36.89 -15.42
C HIS A 197 -6.04 37.39 -16.81
N HIS A 198 -6.86 37.06 -17.81
CA HIS A 198 -6.74 37.61 -19.15
C HIS A 198 -8.05 38.33 -19.53
N PRO A 199 -8.01 39.68 -19.63
CA PRO A 199 -9.16 40.44 -20.07
C PRO A 199 -9.36 40.27 -21.58
N PHE A 200 -10.56 39.89 -22.01
CA PHE A 200 -10.96 39.91 -23.41
C PHE A 200 -11.78 41.18 -23.68
N CYS A 201 -11.16 42.19 -24.29
CA CYS A 201 -11.85 43.36 -24.81
C CYS A 201 -12.44 43.03 -26.20
N LEU A 202 -13.74 42.77 -26.27
CA LEU A 202 -14.47 42.67 -27.54
C LEU A 202 -14.98 44.06 -27.96
N TYR A 203 -14.08 44.99 -28.29
CA TYR A 203 -14.47 46.21 -29.01
C TYR A 203 -13.49 46.53 -30.13
N TYR A 204 -13.93 46.33 -31.38
CA TYR A 204 -13.34 46.94 -32.56
C TYR A 204 -13.89 48.37 -32.65
N SER A 205 -13.34 49.30 -31.85
CA SER A 205 -13.55 50.73 -32.07
C SER A 205 -12.21 51.35 -32.44
N LYS A 206 -12.14 51.93 -33.65
CA LYS A 206 -11.04 52.80 -34.07
C LYS A 206 -11.12 54.07 -33.22
N GLU A 207 -10.69 54.03 -31.96
CA GLU A 207 -10.37 55.24 -31.17
C GLU A 207 -9.82 54.96 -29.75
N CYS A 208 -9.79 53.73 -29.25
CA CYS A 208 -9.11 53.45 -27.99
C CYS A 208 -7.61 53.23 -28.19
N GLY A 209 -6.81 54.24 -27.82
CA GLY A 209 -5.39 54.07 -27.58
C GLY A 209 -5.17 53.06 -26.47
N CYS A 210 -4.72 51.85 -26.82
CA CYS A 210 -4.16 50.91 -25.85
C CYS A 210 -2.86 51.49 -25.31
N SER A 211 -2.91 52.22 -24.19
CA SER A 211 -1.71 52.42 -23.37
C SER A 211 -1.49 51.14 -22.56
N CYS A 212 -0.77 50.18 -23.14
CA CYS A 212 -0.08 49.17 -22.35
C CYS A 212 0.95 49.91 -21.51
N ASN A 213 0.66 50.15 -20.23
CA ASN A 213 1.65 50.73 -19.33
C ASN A 213 2.69 49.63 -19.03
N PRO A 214 3.97 49.77 -19.46
CA PRO A 214 4.97 48.76 -19.18
C PRO A 214 5.52 48.97 -17.77
N ALA A 215 5.51 47.89 -17.00
CA ALA A 215 6.43 47.57 -15.90
C ALA A 215 6.93 48.73 -15.02
N GLU A 216 6.37 48.85 -13.81
CA GLU A 216 7.07 49.50 -12.71
C GLU A 216 8.30 48.66 -12.34
N THR A 217 9.49 49.15 -12.68
CA THR A 217 10.77 48.71 -12.11
C THR A 217 10.92 49.26 -10.69
N PRO A 218 11.48 48.49 -9.73
CA PRO A 218 11.75 48.98 -8.38
C PRO A 218 12.99 49.87 -8.36
N GLY A 219 12.88 51.06 -7.77
CA GLY A 219 13.99 52.00 -7.57
C GLY A 219 14.72 51.77 -6.24
N HIS A 220 16.06 51.76 -6.35
CA HIS A 220 17.16 51.93 -5.39
C HIS A 220 16.93 51.80 -3.87
#